data_AF-A0A7L5DLG3-F1
#
_entry.id   AF-A0A7L5DLG3-F1
#
_cell.length_a   1.000
_cell.length_b   1.000
_cell.length_c   1.000
_cell.angle_alpha   90.00
_cell.angle_beta   90.00
_cell.angle_gamma   90.00
#
_symmetry.space_group_name_H-M   'P 1'
#
loop_
_entity.id
_entity.type
_entity.pdbx_description
1 polymer ?
#
loop_
_entity_poly.entity_id
_entity_poly.type
_entity_poly.pdbx_seq_one_letter_code
_entity_poly.pdbx_strand_id
1 'polypeptide(L)'
;MRKRDLAWLVVMMAVGSLEGSKGALVRYVLCFGMFLYHPAFRHRRDLLKRIQRLVPLALVGVFGVFFTVLFRENSTTDEALLAFVRRLLYGADVILFYYQPANVDYFARFSALDYPSYVINPIVGFFRLTPYQEAFGNVMVENALPPGVTLDVIVGPNSPFYTEGQIFFGYYGAFVYSFLIGALTSYLRTLYFSLVKCSAFMLVLMNTMVLYSLSFLTDVRMTVGMLFDTFLFVVPLYLVVSLLIRHRFVVRQIRFSLSR
;
A
#
# COMPACT_ATOMS: atom_id res chain seq x y z
N MET A 1 18.68 14.26 -12.26
CA MET A 1 18.97 13.93 -10.85
C MET A 1 20.47 13.97 -10.62
N ARG A 2 20.90 14.61 -9.53
CA ARG A 2 22.29 14.53 -9.04
C ARG A 2 22.48 13.16 -8.35
N LYS A 3 23.71 12.67 -8.20
CA LYS A 3 24.01 11.40 -7.49
C LYS A 3 23.37 11.34 -6.09
N ARG A 4 23.31 12.49 -5.40
CA ARG A 4 22.66 12.66 -4.08
C ARG A 4 21.15 12.38 -4.10
N ASP A 5 20.46 12.70 -5.20
CA ASP A 5 19.02 12.44 -5.33
C ASP A 5 18.73 10.93 -5.50
N LEU A 6 19.71 10.16 -5.98
CA LEU A 6 19.60 8.70 -6.11
C LEU A 6 19.76 7.99 -4.77
N ALA A 7 20.68 8.46 -3.93
CA ALA A 7 20.87 7.95 -2.58
C ALA A 7 19.61 8.16 -1.72
N TRP A 8 18.96 9.32 -1.83
CA TRP A 8 17.68 9.59 -1.19
C TRP A 8 16.55 8.66 -1.65
N LEU A 9 16.57 8.28 -2.92
CA LEU A 9 15.63 7.32 -3.48
C LEU A 9 15.79 5.94 -2.85
N VAL A 10 17.02 5.49 -2.67
CA VAL A 10 17.32 4.21 -2.00
C VAL A 10 16.91 4.24 -0.53
N VAL A 11 17.18 5.33 0.18
CA VAL A 11 16.77 5.49 1.59
C VAL A 11 15.24 5.50 1.72
N MET A 12 14.53 6.25 0.87
CA MET A 12 13.06 6.29 0.87
C MET A 12 12.44 4.93 0.50
N MET A 13 13.05 4.21 -0.45
CA MET A 13 12.66 2.82 -0.75
C MET A 13 12.90 1.90 0.44
N ALA A 14 14.00 2.08 1.20
CA ALA A 14 14.33 1.26 2.37
C ALA A 14 13.42 1.57 3.58
N VAL A 15 13.00 2.82 3.76
CA VAL A 15 12.01 3.18 4.79
C VAL A 15 10.63 2.63 4.39
N GLY A 16 10.30 2.65 3.10
CA GLY A 16 9.09 2.01 2.58
C GLY A 16 9.05 0.47 2.74
N SER A 17 10.20 -0.21 2.96
CA SER A 17 10.23 -1.67 3.18
C SER A 17 9.70 -2.09 4.54
N LEU A 18 9.57 -1.15 5.46
CA LEU A 18 9.20 -1.49 6.83
C LEU A 18 7.73 -1.92 6.94
N GLU A 19 6.94 -1.78 5.85
CA GLU A 19 5.61 -2.37 5.75
C GLU A 19 5.63 -3.84 5.30
N GLY A 20 5.23 -4.77 6.17
CA GLY A 20 4.68 -6.10 5.87
C GLY A 20 5.33 -6.98 4.78
N SER A 21 5.84 -8.15 5.16
CA SER A 21 6.78 -8.96 4.37
C SER A 21 6.31 -9.57 3.03
N LYS A 22 5.02 -9.49 2.64
CA LYS A 22 4.48 -10.12 1.41
C LYS A 22 4.19 -9.11 0.29
N GLY A 23 3.43 -8.07 0.59
CA GLY A 23 3.07 -7.03 -0.37
C GLY A 23 4.25 -6.16 -0.79
N ALA A 24 5.23 -5.99 0.11
CA ALA A 24 6.43 -5.21 -0.15
C ALA A 24 7.22 -5.71 -1.37
N LEU A 25 7.37 -7.02 -1.54
CA LEU A 25 8.10 -7.63 -2.67
C LEU A 25 7.53 -7.22 -4.02
N VAL A 26 6.23 -7.40 -4.20
CA VAL A 26 5.53 -7.04 -5.43
C VAL A 26 5.55 -5.53 -5.61
N ARG A 27 5.36 -4.76 -4.54
CA ARG A 27 5.47 -3.30 -4.57
C ARG A 27 6.87 -2.83 -4.99
N TYR A 28 7.94 -3.52 -4.63
CA TYR A 28 9.30 -3.21 -5.11
C TYR A 28 9.46 -3.46 -6.59
N VAL A 29 9.03 -4.63 -7.08
CA VAL A 29 9.04 -4.94 -8.52
C VAL A 29 8.29 -3.86 -9.28
N LEU A 30 7.08 -3.52 -8.82
CA LEU A 30 6.24 -2.50 -9.43
C LEU A 30 6.88 -1.12 -9.37
N CYS A 31 7.47 -0.73 -8.23
CA CYS A 31 8.20 0.52 -8.06
C CYS A 31 9.36 0.62 -9.07
N PHE A 32 10.21 -0.41 -9.16
CA PHE A 32 11.30 -0.45 -10.14
C PHE A 32 10.78 -0.41 -11.57
N GLY A 33 9.74 -1.20 -11.88
CA GLY A 33 9.09 -1.16 -13.19
C GLY A 33 8.59 0.23 -13.54
N MET A 34 7.86 0.88 -12.64
CA MET A 34 7.37 2.25 -12.80
C MET A 34 8.52 3.23 -13.06
N PHE A 35 9.65 3.13 -12.32
CA PHE A 35 10.83 3.97 -12.57
C PHE A 35 11.47 3.71 -13.94
N LEU A 36 11.57 2.46 -14.36
CA LEU A 36 12.19 2.07 -15.63
C LEU A 36 11.41 2.57 -16.85
N TYR A 37 10.07 2.55 -16.78
CA TYR A 37 9.20 2.98 -17.87
C TYR A 37 8.79 4.45 -17.81
N HIS A 38 9.18 5.19 -16.76
CA HIS A 38 8.75 6.58 -16.60
C HIS A 38 9.39 7.54 -17.64
N PRO A 39 8.61 8.40 -18.33
CA PRO A 39 9.09 9.28 -19.40
C PRO A 39 10.28 10.18 -19.03
N ALA A 40 10.38 10.61 -17.76
CA ALA A 40 11.49 11.45 -17.29
C ALA A 40 12.89 10.81 -17.48
N PHE A 41 12.97 9.48 -17.64
CA PHE A 41 14.24 8.76 -17.83
C PHE A 41 14.50 8.35 -19.28
N ARG A 42 13.59 8.62 -20.23
CA ARG A 42 13.71 8.19 -21.64
C ARG A 42 15.03 8.62 -22.30
N HIS A 43 15.53 9.80 -21.94
CA HIS A 43 16.80 10.33 -22.48
C HIS A 43 18.05 9.96 -21.67
N ARG A 44 17.92 9.26 -20.53
CA ARG A 44 19.06 8.87 -19.66
C ARG A 44 19.28 7.36 -19.65
N ARG A 45 19.61 6.79 -20.82
CA ARG A 45 19.81 5.33 -20.99
C ARG A 45 20.85 4.75 -20.03
N ASP A 46 21.91 5.49 -19.71
CA ASP A 46 22.97 5.00 -18.80
C ASP A 46 22.45 4.80 -17.37
N LEU A 47 21.55 5.66 -16.91
CA LEU A 47 20.94 5.52 -15.60
C LEU A 47 19.98 4.33 -15.56
N LEU A 48 19.17 4.17 -16.61
CA LEU A 48 18.26 3.03 -16.75
C LEU A 48 19.03 1.70 -16.71
N LYS A 49 20.14 1.58 -17.44
CA LYS A 49 20.98 0.38 -17.41
C LYS A 49 21.51 0.06 -16.01
N ARG A 50 21.88 1.08 -15.22
CA ARG A 50 22.34 0.88 -13.83
C ARG A 50 21.21 0.39 -12.94
N ILE A 51 20.03 1.00 -13.05
CA ILE A 51 18.85 0.57 -12.28
C ILE A 51 18.49 -0.87 -12.66
N GLN A 52 18.42 -1.20 -13.95
CA GLN A 52 18.14 -2.56 -14.43
C GLN A 52 19.10 -3.61 -13.87
N ARG A 53 20.39 -3.29 -13.69
CA ARG A 53 21.36 -4.21 -13.06
C ARG A 53 21.15 -4.35 -11.55
N LEU A 54 20.64 -3.32 -10.88
CA LEU A 54 20.35 -3.35 -9.44
C LEU A 54 19.04 -4.08 -9.13
N VAL A 55 18.08 -4.13 -10.05
CA VAL A 55 16.78 -4.79 -9.82
C VAL A 55 16.93 -6.27 -9.44
N PRO A 56 17.67 -7.14 -10.18
CA PRO A 56 17.85 -8.53 -9.78
C PRO A 56 18.49 -8.68 -8.40
N LEU A 57 19.49 -7.84 -8.07
CA LEU A 57 20.15 -7.86 -6.76
C LEU A 57 19.18 -7.48 -5.63
N ALA A 58 18.37 -6.44 -5.85
CA ALA A 58 17.34 -6.04 -4.91
C ALA A 58 16.30 -7.16 -4.72
N LEU A 59 15.86 -7.80 -5.81
CA LEU A 59 14.91 -8.92 -5.72
C LEU A 59 15.49 -10.10 -4.95
N VAL A 60 16.73 -10.50 -5.23
CA VAL A 60 17.41 -11.56 -4.46
C VAL A 60 17.51 -11.20 -2.98
N GLY A 61 17.84 -9.94 -2.66
CA GLY A 61 17.89 -9.48 -1.27
C GLY A 61 16.53 -9.57 -0.57
N VAL A 62 15.45 -9.09 -1.19
CA VAL A 62 14.12 -9.12 -0.59
C VAL A 62 13.56 -10.54 -0.52
N PHE A 63 13.72 -11.37 -1.56
CA PHE A 63 13.34 -12.78 -1.50
C PHE A 63 14.15 -13.53 -0.45
N GLY A 64 15.45 -13.24 -0.31
CA GLY A 64 16.30 -13.80 0.71
C GLY A 64 15.75 -13.56 2.12
N VAL A 65 15.47 -12.29 2.46
CA VAL A 65 14.86 -11.93 3.75
C VAL A 65 13.51 -12.60 3.94
N PHE A 66 12.66 -12.60 2.92
CA PHE A 66 11.34 -13.24 2.97
C PHE A 66 11.44 -14.73 3.28
N PHE A 67 12.28 -15.47 2.56
CA PHE A 67 12.49 -16.89 2.81
C PHE A 67 13.14 -17.14 4.17
N THR A 68 14.11 -16.31 4.59
CA THR A 68 14.70 -16.44 5.94
C THR A 68 13.66 -16.31 7.05
N VAL A 69 12.74 -15.35 6.95
CA VAL A 69 11.64 -15.19 7.94
C VAL A 69 10.71 -16.40 7.88
N LEU A 70 10.32 -16.82 6.68
CA LEU A 70 9.44 -17.96 6.47
C LEU A 70 10.04 -19.28 7.02
N PHE A 71 11.34 -19.53 6.82
CA PHE A 71 12.04 -20.67 7.39
C PHE A 71 12.29 -20.56 8.89
N ARG A 72 12.31 -19.33 9.45
CA ARG A 72 12.43 -19.13 10.90
C ARG A 72 11.11 -19.33 11.62
N GLU A 73 9.99 -19.00 10.98
CA GLU A 73 8.64 -19.15 11.53
C GLU A 73 8.11 -20.58 11.45
N ASN A 74 8.68 -21.45 10.61
CA ASN A 74 8.23 -22.81 10.39
C ASN A 74 9.34 -23.81 10.75
N SER A 75 8.97 -24.93 11.36
CA SER A 75 9.96 -25.88 11.91
C SER A 75 10.57 -26.78 10.83
N THR A 76 9.83 -26.99 9.74
CA THR A 76 10.26 -27.83 8.61
C THR A 76 10.15 -27.10 7.27
N THR A 77 10.96 -27.52 6.29
CA THR A 77 10.95 -26.97 4.92
C THR A 77 9.59 -27.15 4.25
N ASP A 78 8.93 -28.28 4.48
CA ASP A 78 7.63 -28.61 3.89
C ASP A 78 6.52 -27.72 4.48
N GLU A 79 6.54 -27.49 5.80
CA GLU A 79 5.63 -26.53 6.45
C GLU A 79 5.84 -25.11 5.92
N ALA A 80 7.09 -24.69 5.73
CA ALA A 80 7.40 -23.38 5.19
C ALA A 80 6.83 -23.21 3.76
N LEU A 81 7.00 -24.22 2.90
CA LEU A 81 6.49 -24.20 1.53
C LEU A 81 4.96 -24.26 1.48
N LEU A 82 4.33 -25.06 2.33
CA LEU A 82 2.88 -25.11 2.48
C LEU A 82 2.33 -23.79 3.03
N ALA A 83 3.01 -23.18 4.00
CA ALA A 83 2.67 -21.86 4.51
C ALA A 83 2.79 -20.80 3.42
N PHE A 84 3.81 -20.87 2.55
CA PHE A 84 3.92 -20.00 1.39
C PHE A 84 2.74 -20.15 0.42
N VAL A 85 2.35 -21.38 0.06
CA VAL A 85 1.19 -21.65 -0.80
C VAL A 85 -0.10 -21.15 -0.17
N ARG A 86 -0.34 -21.45 1.11
CA ARG A 86 -1.50 -20.92 1.85
C ARG A 86 -1.52 -19.40 1.83
N ARG A 87 -0.37 -18.75 2.03
CA ARG A 87 -0.22 -17.29 1.98
C ARG A 87 -0.55 -16.69 0.61
N LEU A 88 -0.38 -17.43 -0.50
CA LEU A 88 -0.83 -17.03 -1.82
C LEU A 88 -2.34 -17.21 -2.01
N LEU A 89 -2.92 -18.25 -1.42
CA LEU A 89 -4.33 -18.59 -1.52
C LEU A 89 -5.24 -17.69 -0.65
N TYR A 90 -4.78 -17.26 0.52
CA TYR A 90 -5.57 -16.45 1.48
C TYR A 90 -6.10 -15.12 0.94
N GLY A 91 -5.59 -14.61 -0.19
CA GLY A 91 -6.16 -13.42 -0.85
C GLY A 91 -7.57 -13.64 -1.42
N ALA A 92 -7.97 -14.89 -1.67
CA ALA A 92 -9.28 -15.24 -2.22
C ALA A 92 -10.34 -15.54 -1.14
N ASP A 93 -9.94 -15.68 0.12
CA ASP A 93 -10.80 -16.22 1.18
C ASP A 93 -11.76 -15.19 1.79
N VAL A 94 -11.54 -13.89 1.56
CA VAL A 94 -12.37 -12.84 2.18
C VAL A 94 -13.84 -12.92 1.77
N ILE A 95 -14.12 -13.35 0.53
CA ILE A 95 -15.48 -13.57 0.04
C ILE A 95 -16.14 -14.72 0.81
N LEU A 96 -15.37 -15.80 1.05
CA LEU A 96 -15.86 -16.97 1.78
C LEU A 96 -16.23 -16.60 3.21
N PHE A 97 -15.42 -15.77 3.88
CA PHE A 97 -15.73 -15.29 5.22
C PHE A 97 -16.89 -14.30 5.22
N TYR A 98 -16.94 -13.37 4.26
CA TYR A 98 -17.96 -12.33 4.21
C TYR A 98 -19.38 -12.91 4.08
N TYR A 99 -19.57 -13.95 3.25
CA TYR A 99 -20.88 -14.56 3.02
C TYR A 99 -21.34 -15.53 4.12
N GLN A 100 -20.58 -15.69 5.20
CA GLN A 100 -21.06 -16.45 6.35
C GLN A 100 -22.20 -15.71 7.06
N PRO A 101 -23.28 -16.40 7.51
CA PRO A 101 -24.44 -15.75 8.11
C PRO A 101 -24.09 -14.79 9.26
N ALA A 102 -23.18 -15.19 10.15
CA ALA A 102 -22.73 -14.35 11.27
C ALA A 102 -22.11 -13.02 10.81
N ASN A 103 -21.34 -13.02 9.71
CA ASN A 103 -20.75 -11.82 9.14
C ASN A 103 -21.77 -10.97 8.40
N VAL A 104 -22.69 -11.59 7.65
CA VAL A 104 -23.77 -10.88 6.97
C VAL A 104 -24.62 -10.12 7.99
N ASP A 105 -25.01 -10.78 9.08
CA ASP A 105 -25.81 -10.16 10.16
C ASP A 105 -25.02 -9.05 10.87
N TYR A 106 -23.73 -9.29 11.14
CA TYR A 106 -22.84 -8.29 11.74
C TYR A 106 -22.70 -7.04 10.85
N PHE A 107 -22.50 -7.21 9.55
CA PHE A 107 -22.27 -6.09 8.62
C PHE A 107 -23.56 -5.41 8.15
N ALA A 108 -24.72 -6.04 8.28
CA ALA A 108 -26.02 -5.46 7.94
C ALA A 108 -26.36 -4.18 8.73
N ARG A 109 -25.69 -3.95 9.86
CA ARG A 109 -25.86 -2.75 10.69
C ARG A 109 -25.08 -1.53 10.20
N PHE A 110 -24.15 -1.70 9.26
CA PHE A 110 -23.35 -0.60 8.73
C PHE A 110 -24.09 0.13 7.62
N SER A 111 -23.89 1.44 7.55
CA SER A 111 -24.50 2.32 6.56
C SER A 111 -23.44 3.21 5.91
N ALA A 112 -23.80 3.85 4.79
CA ALA A 112 -22.89 4.75 4.08
C ALA A 112 -22.39 5.92 4.94
N LEU A 113 -23.13 6.29 5.99
CA LEU A 113 -22.76 7.37 6.92
C LEU A 113 -21.63 6.95 7.88
N ASP A 114 -21.46 5.65 8.11
CA ASP A 114 -20.40 5.12 8.97
C ASP A 114 -19.04 5.09 8.26
N TYR A 115 -19.06 5.10 6.92
CA TYR A 115 -17.88 4.96 6.08
C TYR A 115 -16.77 6.00 6.36
N PRO A 116 -17.05 7.32 6.47
CA PRO A 116 -16.01 8.30 6.79
C PRO A 116 -15.35 8.04 8.14
N SER A 117 -16.13 7.62 9.14
CA SER A 117 -15.60 7.32 10.48
C SER A 117 -14.65 6.11 10.46
N TYR A 118 -14.99 5.10 9.66
CA TYR A 118 -14.15 3.92 9.44
C TYR A 118 -12.84 4.27 8.72
N VAL A 119 -12.93 5.00 7.61
CA VAL A 119 -11.77 5.37 6.79
C VAL A 119 -10.80 6.29 7.53
N ILE A 120 -11.31 7.23 8.32
CA ILE A 120 -10.50 8.19 9.08
C ILE A 120 -9.98 7.56 10.39
N ASN A 121 -10.50 6.40 10.81
CA ASN A 121 -10.13 5.77 12.09
C ASN A 121 -8.62 5.65 12.34
N PRO A 122 -7.75 5.32 11.38
CA PRO A 122 -6.30 5.30 11.60
C PRO A 122 -5.74 6.65 12.07
N ILE A 123 -6.30 7.76 11.58
CA ILE A 123 -5.90 9.12 11.94
C ILE A 123 -6.42 9.47 13.34
N VAL A 124 -7.73 9.34 13.56
CA VAL A 124 -8.33 9.72 14.86
C VAL A 124 -7.92 8.77 15.99
N GLY A 125 -7.70 7.50 15.66
CA GLY A 125 -7.18 6.48 16.57
C GLY A 125 -5.72 6.73 16.95
N PHE A 126 -4.89 7.22 16.02
CA PHE A 126 -3.52 7.65 16.32
C PHE A 126 -3.50 8.75 17.39
N PHE A 127 -4.41 9.72 17.29
CA PHE A 127 -4.58 10.78 18.31
C PHE A 127 -5.37 10.33 19.55
N ARG A 128 -5.78 9.05 19.63
CA ARG A 128 -6.60 8.46 20.71
C ARG A 128 -7.93 9.19 20.94
N LEU A 129 -8.47 9.83 19.91
CA LEU A 129 -9.79 10.48 19.97
C LEU A 129 -10.92 9.44 19.94
N THR A 130 -10.68 8.31 19.27
CA THR A 130 -11.55 7.14 19.23
C THR A 130 -10.73 5.87 19.42
N PRO A 131 -11.33 4.78 19.91
CA PRO A 131 -10.64 3.49 19.92
C PRO A 131 -10.23 3.09 18.50
N TYR A 132 -9.05 2.48 18.39
CA TYR A 132 -8.58 1.91 17.14
C TYR A 132 -9.48 0.74 16.77
N GLN A 133 -10.09 0.79 15.59
CA GLN A 133 -10.92 -0.30 15.09
C GLN A 133 -10.03 -1.39 14.52
N GLU A 134 -10.43 -2.66 14.58
CA GLU A 134 -9.69 -3.70 13.88
C GLU A 134 -9.98 -3.70 12.38
N ALA A 135 -9.10 -4.33 11.59
CA ALA A 135 -9.37 -4.53 10.17
C ALA A 135 -10.56 -5.49 10.02
N PHE A 136 -11.45 -5.24 9.06
CA PHE A 136 -12.65 -6.07 8.88
C PHE A 136 -12.34 -7.54 8.59
N GLY A 137 -11.19 -7.83 7.99
CA GLY A 137 -10.69 -9.20 7.87
C GLY A 137 -10.63 -9.93 9.21
N ASN A 138 -10.07 -9.29 10.24
CA ASN A 138 -9.95 -9.88 11.57
C ASN A 138 -11.32 -10.11 12.19
N VAL A 139 -12.19 -9.09 12.10
CA VAL A 139 -13.58 -9.15 12.58
C VAL A 139 -14.35 -10.30 11.90
N MET A 140 -14.12 -10.50 10.59
CA MET A 140 -14.75 -11.58 9.84
C MET A 140 -14.34 -12.96 10.34
N VAL A 141 -13.06 -13.13 10.69
CA VAL A 141 -12.55 -14.38 11.26
C VAL A 141 -13.06 -14.57 12.68
N GLU A 142 -13.09 -13.51 13.49
CA GLU A 142 -13.58 -13.56 14.87
C GLU A 142 -15.04 -13.99 14.94
N ASN A 143 -15.91 -13.39 14.13
CA ASN A 143 -17.32 -13.76 14.05
C ASN A 143 -17.56 -15.18 13.52
N ALA A 144 -16.60 -15.74 12.78
CA ALA A 144 -16.66 -17.10 12.25
C ALA A 144 -16.28 -18.16 13.29
N LEU A 145 -15.68 -17.76 14.42
CA LEU A 145 -15.28 -18.70 15.47
C LEU A 145 -16.49 -19.19 16.28
N PRO A 146 -16.46 -20.44 16.78
CA PRO A 146 -17.47 -20.93 17.70
C PRO A 146 -17.55 -20.06 18.97
N PRO A 147 -18.74 -19.88 19.58
CA PRO A 147 -18.90 -19.11 20.80
C PRO A 147 -17.97 -19.63 21.92
N GLY A 148 -17.22 -18.73 22.55
CA GLY A 148 -16.29 -19.06 23.65
C GLY A 148 -14.87 -19.43 23.23
N VAL A 149 -14.56 -19.46 21.92
CA VAL A 149 -13.20 -19.60 21.42
C VAL A 149 -12.60 -18.22 21.17
N THR A 150 -11.62 -17.83 21.98
CA THR A 150 -10.80 -16.64 21.77
C THR A 150 -9.39 -17.04 21.37
N LEU A 151 -8.88 -16.50 20.27
CA LEU A 151 -7.48 -16.63 19.89
C LEU A 151 -6.70 -15.43 20.39
N ASP A 152 -5.48 -15.65 20.90
CA ASP A 152 -4.60 -14.56 21.35
C ASP A 152 -4.24 -13.58 20.23
N VAL A 153 -4.21 -14.06 18.98
CA VAL A 153 -3.96 -13.25 17.79
C VAL A 153 -4.90 -13.69 16.67
N ILE A 154 -5.79 -12.79 16.25
CA ILE A 154 -6.66 -12.99 15.10
C ILE A 154 -6.08 -12.25 13.90
N VAL A 155 -5.78 -13.01 12.83
CA VAL A 155 -5.33 -12.46 11.55
C VAL A 155 -6.29 -12.92 10.48
N GLY A 156 -7.02 -11.97 9.90
CA GLY A 156 -7.91 -12.22 8.79
C GLY A 156 -7.42 -11.68 7.46
N PRO A 157 -8.09 -12.04 6.36
CA PRO A 157 -7.77 -11.54 5.02
C PRO A 157 -8.12 -10.06 4.90
N ASN A 158 -7.30 -9.27 4.19
CA ASN A 158 -7.62 -7.86 3.92
C ASN A 158 -8.96 -7.74 3.18
N SER A 159 -9.79 -6.77 3.55
CA SER A 159 -11.10 -6.54 2.95
C SER A 159 -11.00 -5.70 1.69
N PRO A 160 -11.11 -6.30 0.49
CA PRO A 160 -10.92 -5.60 -0.76
C PRO A 160 -12.06 -4.62 -0.99
N PHE A 161 -11.80 -3.64 -1.85
CA PHE A 161 -12.72 -2.53 -2.13
C PHE A 161 -14.16 -2.98 -2.45
N TYR A 162 -14.36 -4.09 -3.14
CA TYR A 162 -15.70 -4.55 -3.49
C TYR A 162 -16.48 -5.08 -2.28
N THR A 163 -15.79 -5.72 -1.32
CA THR A 163 -16.40 -6.22 -0.08
C THR A 163 -16.72 -5.04 0.84
N GLU A 164 -15.79 -4.10 0.98
CA GLU A 164 -16.00 -2.85 1.72
C GLU A 164 -17.15 -2.03 1.11
N GLY A 165 -17.20 -1.95 -0.23
CA GLY A 165 -18.29 -1.31 -0.96
C GLY A 165 -19.65 -1.93 -0.65
N GLN A 166 -19.71 -3.25 -0.52
CA GLN A 166 -20.93 -3.97 -0.17
C GLN A 166 -21.34 -3.75 1.28
N ILE A 167 -20.38 -3.70 2.22
CA ILE A 167 -20.63 -3.44 3.65
C ILE A 167 -21.30 -2.07 3.86
N PHE A 168 -20.78 -1.01 3.24
CA PHE A 168 -21.26 0.35 3.52
C PHE A 168 -22.31 0.87 2.55
N PHE A 169 -22.27 0.46 1.28
CA PHE A 169 -23.12 1.01 0.22
C PHE A 169 -24.10 -0.01 -0.37
N GLY A 170 -24.11 -1.25 0.15
CA GLY A 170 -24.95 -2.33 -0.35
C GLY A 170 -24.58 -2.79 -1.76
N TYR A 171 -25.40 -3.67 -2.33
CA TYR A 171 -25.10 -4.33 -3.61
C TYR A 171 -24.88 -3.34 -4.77
N TYR A 172 -25.82 -2.41 -4.99
CA TYR A 172 -25.72 -1.45 -6.09
C TYR A 172 -24.65 -0.37 -5.85
N GLY A 173 -24.53 0.11 -4.61
CA GLY A 173 -23.54 1.11 -4.25
C GLY A 173 -22.11 0.58 -4.34
N ALA A 174 -21.90 -0.72 -4.11
CA ALA A 174 -20.59 -1.37 -4.27
C ALA A 174 -20.02 -1.21 -5.68
N PHE A 175 -20.85 -1.25 -6.73
CA PHE A 175 -20.39 -1.03 -8.12
C PHE A 175 -19.89 0.40 -8.34
N VAL A 176 -20.64 1.38 -7.85
CA VAL A 176 -20.26 2.80 -7.95
C VAL A 176 -18.97 3.05 -7.17
N TYR A 177 -18.89 2.54 -5.94
CA TYR A 177 -17.70 2.62 -5.09
C TYR A 177 -16.49 1.99 -5.79
N SER A 178 -16.64 0.78 -6.31
CA SER A 178 -15.60 0.08 -7.07
C SER A 178 -15.10 0.86 -8.28
N PHE A 179 -16.02 1.45 -9.03
CA PHE A 179 -15.67 2.33 -10.15
C PHE A 179 -14.87 3.55 -9.69
N LEU A 180 -15.26 4.20 -8.59
CA LEU A 180 -14.54 5.35 -8.05
C LEU A 180 -13.12 5.00 -7.60
N ILE A 181 -12.93 3.87 -6.92
CA ILE A 181 -11.60 3.37 -6.53
C ILE A 181 -10.74 3.09 -7.76
N GLY A 182 -11.30 2.44 -8.78
CA GLY A 182 -10.62 2.18 -10.05
C GLY A 182 -10.24 3.48 -10.78
N ALA A 183 -11.16 4.44 -10.85
CA ALA A 183 -10.95 5.74 -11.47
C ALA A 183 -9.85 6.53 -10.74
N LEU A 184 -9.86 6.56 -9.41
CA LEU A 184 -8.84 7.21 -8.59
C LEU A 184 -7.45 6.60 -8.83
N THR A 185 -7.37 5.27 -8.81
CA THR A 185 -6.11 4.53 -9.06
C THR A 185 -5.56 4.82 -10.46
N SER A 186 -6.44 4.80 -11.48
CA SER A 186 -6.06 5.11 -12.86
C SER A 186 -5.62 6.57 -13.03
N TYR A 187 -6.32 7.50 -12.37
CA TYR A 187 -6.00 8.92 -12.37
C TYR A 187 -4.62 9.19 -11.78
N LEU A 188 -4.31 8.64 -10.60
CA LEU A 188 -2.99 8.80 -9.97
C LEU A 188 -1.86 8.23 -10.83
N ARG A 189 -2.08 7.06 -11.45
CA ARG A 189 -1.12 6.46 -12.38
C ARG A 189 -0.89 7.35 -13.62
N THR A 190 -1.95 7.90 -14.18
CA THR A 190 -1.88 8.81 -15.34
C THR A 190 -1.12 10.08 -14.96
N LEU A 191 -1.42 10.64 -13.80
CA LEU A 191 -0.74 11.82 -13.27
C LEU A 191 0.76 11.55 -13.10
N TYR A 192 1.15 10.41 -12.53
CA TYR A 192 2.55 10.01 -12.43
C TYR A 192 3.24 9.96 -13.80
N PHE A 193 2.72 9.20 -14.78
CA PHE A 193 3.35 9.09 -16.09
C PHE A 193 3.34 10.38 -16.92
N SER A 194 2.45 11.33 -16.61
CA SER A 194 2.43 12.64 -17.27
C SER A 194 3.55 13.60 -16.80
N LEU A 195 4.31 13.24 -15.76
CA LEU A 195 5.42 14.05 -15.23
C LEU A 195 6.65 13.98 -16.15
N VAL A 196 6.92 15.04 -16.90
CA VAL A 196 8.10 15.11 -17.77
C VAL A 196 9.29 15.79 -17.11
N LYS A 197 9.03 16.85 -16.34
CA LYS A 197 10.05 17.61 -15.61
C LYS A 197 9.57 17.87 -14.18
N CYS A 198 10.16 17.17 -13.21
CA CYS A 198 9.86 17.33 -11.80
C CYS A 198 11.14 17.25 -10.94
N SER A 199 11.03 17.59 -9.67
CA SER A 199 12.09 17.33 -8.69
C SER A 199 12.15 15.82 -8.37
N ALA A 200 13.30 15.34 -7.90
CA ALA A 200 13.43 13.94 -7.48
C ALA A 200 12.43 13.59 -6.37
N PHE A 201 12.21 14.52 -5.45
CA PHE A 201 11.22 14.37 -4.39
C PHE A 201 9.80 14.23 -4.93
N MET A 202 9.36 15.11 -5.84
CA MET A 202 8.01 15.01 -6.41
C MET A 202 7.83 13.70 -7.17
N LEU A 203 8.87 13.24 -7.88
CA LEU A 203 8.84 11.95 -8.56
C LEU A 203 8.66 10.79 -7.58
N VAL A 204 9.42 10.79 -6.47
CA VAL A 204 9.32 9.77 -5.42
C VAL A 204 7.96 9.84 -4.75
N LEU A 205 7.52 11.02 -4.33
CA LEU A 205 6.23 11.23 -3.70
C LEU A 205 5.09 10.72 -4.59
N MET A 206 5.10 11.09 -5.87
CA MET A 206 4.08 10.63 -6.81
C MET A 206 4.14 9.12 -7.06
N ASN A 207 5.33 8.54 -7.14
CA ASN A 207 5.49 7.08 -7.20
C ASN A 207 4.93 6.40 -5.95
N THR A 208 5.21 6.95 -4.75
CA THR A 208 4.64 6.48 -3.49
C THR A 208 3.12 6.58 -3.49
N MET A 209 2.54 7.70 -3.97
CA MET A 209 1.08 7.84 -4.11
C MET A 209 0.47 6.80 -5.05
N VAL A 210 1.15 6.46 -6.15
CA VAL A 210 0.70 5.38 -7.05
C VAL A 210 0.78 4.02 -6.36
N LEU A 211 1.85 3.73 -5.61
CA LEU A 211 1.95 2.47 -4.86
C LEU A 211 0.89 2.36 -3.76
N TYR A 212 0.60 3.45 -3.05
CA TYR A 212 -0.51 3.51 -2.09
C TYR A 212 -1.86 3.35 -2.78
N SER A 213 -2.02 3.87 -3.98
CA SER A 213 -3.28 3.70 -4.71
C SER A 213 -3.59 2.22 -5.04
N LEU A 214 -2.58 1.39 -5.22
CA LEU A 214 -2.78 -0.07 -5.37
C LEU A 214 -3.30 -0.71 -4.09
N SER A 215 -3.04 -0.08 -2.94
CA SER A 215 -3.53 -0.55 -1.65
C SER A 215 -5.02 -0.21 -1.44
N PHE A 216 -5.56 0.81 -2.15
CA PHE A 216 -7.02 1.03 -2.15
C PHE A 216 -7.77 -0.19 -2.69
N LEU A 217 -7.14 -1.03 -3.53
CA LEU A 217 -7.74 -2.24 -4.04
C LEU A 217 -7.82 -3.36 -2.98
N THR A 218 -6.99 -3.30 -1.95
CA THR A 218 -6.91 -4.34 -0.93
C THR A 218 -7.50 -3.92 0.40
N ASP A 219 -7.28 -2.67 0.80
CA ASP A 219 -7.74 -2.08 2.06
C ASP A 219 -7.60 -0.54 2.00
N VAL A 220 -8.73 0.15 1.91
CA VAL A 220 -8.75 1.62 1.84
C VAL A 220 -8.28 2.26 3.14
N ARG A 221 -8.62 1.66 4.28
CA ARG A 221 -8.25 2.16 5.59
C ARG A 221 -6.74 2.08 5.80
N MET A 222 -6.12 0.97 5.42
CA MET A 222 -4.66 0.83 5.40
C MET A 222 -4.00 1.92 4.54
N THR A 223 -4.59 2.21 3.38
CA THR A 223 -4.10 3.26 2.48
C THR A 223 -4.16 4.65 3.12
N VAL A 224 -5.24 4.97 3.85
CA VAL A 224 -5.34 6.24 4.58
C VAL A 224 -4.31 6.34 5.70
N GLY A 225 -4.06 5.24 6.43
CA GLY A 225 -2.98 5.16 7.41
C GLY A 225 -1.60 5.47 6.79
N MET A 226 -1.27 4.82 5.66
CA MET A 226 -0.03 5.07 4.92
C MET A 226 0.13 6.52 4.46
N LEU A 227 -0.95 7.11 3.96
CA LEU A 227 -0.98 8.51 3.54
C LEU A 227 -0.73 9.42 4.74
N PHE A 228 -1.43 9.18 5.86
CA PHE A 228 -1.24 9.92 7.09
C PHE A 228 0.20 9.86 7.58
N ASP A 229 0.79 8.67 7.70
CA ASP A 229 2.17 8.50 8.16
C ASP A 229 3.17 9.20 7.23
N THR A 230 2.92 9.15 5.91
CA THR A 230 3.76 9.82 4.93
C THR A 230 3.69 11.33 5.07
N PHE A 231 2.49 11.90 5.18
CA PHE A 231 2.31 13.34 5.26
C PHE A 231 2.64 13.92 6.63
N LEU A 232 2.49 13.14 7.71
CA LEU A 232 2.79 13.59 9.07
C LEU A 232 4.26 13.42 9.44
N PHE A 233 4.91 12.31 9.05
CA PHE A 233 6.28 12.01 9.45
C PHE A 233 7.28 12.19 8.31
N VAL A 234 7.02 11.61 7.15
CA VAL A 234 8.03 11.53 6.07
C VAL A 234 8.20 12.87 5.36
N VAL A 235 7.11 13.52 4.97
CA VAL A 235 7.15 14.79 4.25
C VAL A 235 7.73 15.92 5.12
N PRO A 236 7.32 16.12 6.39
CA PRO A 236 7.90 17.16 7.23
C PRO A 236 9.38 16.92 7.50
N LEU A 237 9.79 15.67 7.78
CA LEU A 237 11.20 15.32 7.95
C LEU A 237 12.01 15.64 6.68
N TYR A 238 11.49 15.29 5.50
CA TYR A 238 12.13 15.66 4.24
C TYR A 238 12.29 17.17 4.09
N LEU A 239 11.26 17.96 4.42
CA LEU A 239 11.31 19.42 4.34
C LEU A 239 12.37 20.00 5.28
N VAL A 240 12.44 19.53 6.53
CA VAL A 240 13.44 19.94 7.52
C VAL A 240 14.85 19.61 7.02
N VAL A 241 15.11 18.37 6.60
CA VAL A 241 16.42 17.95 6.09
C VAL A 241 16.81 18.72 4.83
N SER A 242 15.87 18.96 3.93
CA SER A 242 16.09 19.74 2.71
C SER A 242 16.45 21.20 3.03
N LEU A 243 15.79 21.81 4.02
CA LEU A 243 16.07 23.16 4.49
C LEU A 243 17.47 23.25 5.11
N LEU A 244 17.84 22.29 5.97
CA LEU A 244 19.17 22.23 6.61
C LEU A 244 20.30 22.05 5.59
N ILE A 245 20.11 21.24 4.56
CA ILE A 245 21.17 20.95 3.57
C ILE A 245 21.29 22.04 2.51
N ARG A 246 20.17 22.63 2.06
CA ARG A 246 20.15 23.52 0.89
C ARG A 246 19.99 24.99 1.22
N HIS A 247 19.62 25.36 2.45
CA HIS A 247 19.30 26.73 2.89
C HIS A 247 18.28 27.50 2.01
N ARG A 248 17.66 26.84 1.02
CA ARG A 248 16.69 27.40 0.08
C ARG A 248 15.68 26.33 -0.32
N PHE A 249 14.40 26.67 -0.26
CA PHE A 249 13.33 25.88 -0.86
C PHE A 249 13.35 26.05 -2.37
N VAL A 250 13.83 25.03 -3.08
CA VAL A 250 13.73 25.00 -4.55
C VAL A 250 12.50 24.20 -4.94
N VAL A 251 11.35 24.86 -5.00
CA VAL A 251 10.16 24.32 -5.65
C VAL A 251 10.38 24.45 -7.15
N ARG A 252 10.84 23.38 -7.81
CA ARG A 252 10.91 23.36 -9.27
C ARG A 252 9.49 23.30 -9.82
N GLN A 253 9.19 24.16 -10.80
CA GLN A 253 7.93 24.10 -11.54
C GLN A 253 7.69 22.69 -12.08
N ILE A 254 6.53 22.14 -11.75
CA ILE A 254 6.05 20.87 -12.28
C ILE A 254 5.46 21.16 -13.66
N ARG A 255 5.94 20.46 -14.69
CA ARG A 255 5.31 20.49 -16.02
C ARG A 255 4.74 19.13 -16.33
N PHE A 256 3.43 19.12 -16.51
CA PHE A 256 2.68 17.98 -17.03
C PHE A 256 2.72 17.99 -18.55
N SER A 257 2.94 16.82 -19.13
CA SER A 257 2.57 16.57 -20.53
C SER A 257 1.07 16.39 -20.55
N LEU A 258 0.32 17.43 -20.92
CA LEU A 258 -1.08 17.27 -21.31
C LEU A 258 -1.07 16.46 -22.61
N SER A 259 -1.13 15.13 -22.50
CA SER A 259 -1.45 14.28 -23.64
C SER A 259 -2.94 14.51 -23.93
N ARG A 260 -3.23 15.18 -25.05
CA ARG A 260 -4.52 15.05 -25.71
C ARG A 260 -4.64 13.64 -26.29
#